data_AF-A0A452Z3C3-F1
#
_entry.id   AF-A0A452Z3C3-F1
#
_cell.length_a   1.000
_cell.length_b   1.000
_cell.length_c   1.000
_cell.angle_alpha   90.00
_cell.angle_beta   90.00
_cell.angle_gamma   90.00
#
_symmetry.space_group_name_H-M   'P 1'
#
loop_
_entity.id
_entity.type
_entity.pdbx_description
1 polymer ?
#
loop_
_entity_poly.entity_id
_entity_poly.type
_entity_poly.pdbx_seq_one_letter_code
_entity_poly.pdbx_strand_id
1 'polypeptide(L)'
;MLAEKAFPGHDTSEDWVLSLTSLSGALNGTTRTYYDGMLAEDGRSMKSICLLQLCRLGVIVYDWLDIPWLKNYYNFGFDHFEMSWRKVGFSGLVDLLLGNTGPFSSGDWILPDLTIQGSLKINSTLKTFPNTFYFSYATKRTRKLFGITVPSSVLGVHPMLFLRVLQMCMWRHPQNAPLPYKGYRDEDWEDNDGALNTISMTHPRIPIEHPNRFVVDDSDCNPLQPGIWYHKIIEGDHILFIVNRERAGVQFDLLYDGIFERCRKHAFRKSPPTMPNEASH
;
A
#
# COMPACT_ATOMS: atom_id res chain seq x y z
N MET A 1 -13.32 7.84 -7.00
CA MET A 1 -12.83 8.93 -7.89
C MET A 1 -13.37 8.83 -9.31
N LEU A 2 -12.92 7.89 -10.18
CA LEU A 2 -13.43 7.81 -11.58
C LEU A 2 -14.92 7.45 -11.64
N ALA A 3 -15.32 6.39 -10.94
CA ALA A 3 -16.72 5.95 -10.85
C ALA A 3 -17.65 6.95 -10.14
N GLU A 4 -17.07 7.85 -9.35
CA GLU A 4 -17.80 8.85 -8.56
C GLU A 4 -17.91 10.20 -9.27
N LYS A 5 -17.40 10.31 -10.51
CA LYS A 5 -17.35 11.56 -11.27
C LYS A 5 -16.75 12.72 -10.47
N ALA A 6 -15.68 12.43 -9.74
CA ALA A 6 -15.04 13.38 -8.82
C ALA A 6 -14.35 14.57 -9.54
N PHE A 7 -14.29 14.56 -10.88
CA PHE A 7 -13.64 15.59 -11.69
C PHE A 7 -14.70 16.39 -12.48
N PRO A 8 -15.13 17.56 -11.98
CA PRO A 8 -16.14 18.38 -12.64
C PRO A 8 -15.77 18.72 -14.09
N GLY A 9 -16.73 18.62 -15.02
CA GLY A 9 -16.51 18.89 -16.44
C GLY A 9 -15.92 17.73 -17.24
N HIS A 10 -15.62 16.59 -16.60
CA HIS A 10 -15.13 15.38 -17.28
C HIS A 10 -16.11 14.21 -17.08
N ASP A 11 -16.42 13.49 -18.16
CA ASP A 11 -17.24 12.27 -18.08
C ASP A 11 -16.36 11.05 -17.77
N THR A 12 -15.94 10.94 -16.51
CA THR A 12 -15.07 9.85 -16.07
C THR A 12 -15.85 8.56 -15.83
N SER A 13 -15.19 7.43 -16.06
CA SER A 13 -15.75 6.09 -15.82
C SER A 13 -14.69 5.13 -15.26
N GLU A 14 -15.10 4.21 -14.38
CA GLU A 14 -14.29 3.05 -13.97
C GLU A 14 -13.83 2.21 -15.17
N ASP A 15 -14.60 2.23 -16.25
CA ASP A 15 -14.28 1.53 -17.48
C ASP A 15 -13.10 2.20 -18.20
N TRP A 16 -12.46 3.21 -17.64
CA TRP A 16 -11.15 3.63 -18.15
C TRP A 16 -10.03 2.69 -17.68
N VAL A 17 -10.26 1.91 -16.63
CA VAL A 17 -9.28 0.96 -16.08
C VAL A 17 -9.64 -0.46 -16.49
N LEU A 18 -8.82 -1.05 -17.36
CA LEU A 18 -8.98 -2.42 -17.79
C LEU A 18 -8.52 -3.44 -16.73
N SER A 19 -7.38 -3.16 -16.09
CA SER A 19 -6.82 -4.05 -15.10
C SER A 19 -6.04 -3.29 -14.03
N LEU A 20 -6.03 -3.83 -12.82
CA LEU A 20 -5.21 -3.38 -11.69
C LEU A 20 -4.35 -4.54 -11.22
N THR A 21 -3.04 -4.31 -11.18
CA THR A 21 -2.07 -5.29 -10.65
C THR A 21 -1.36 -4.69 -9.45
N SER A 22 -1.44 -5.37 -8.31
CA SER A 22 -0.73 -5.03 -7.08
C SER A 22 0.46 -5.97 -6.90
N LEU A 23 1.69 -5.46 -6.86
CA LEU A 23 2.88 -6.22 -6.49
C LEU A 23 3.36 -5.71 -5.14
N SER A 24 3.32 -6.57 -4.12
CA SER A 24 3.63 -6.20 -2.74
C SER A 24 2.85 -4.97 -2.24
N GLY A 25 1.57 -4.82 -2.63
CA GLY A 25 0.78 -3.64 -2.26
C GLY A 25 0.07 -3.76 -0.92
N ALA A 26 -0.01 -2.67 -0.16
CA ALA A 26 -0.62 -2.62 1.17
C ALA A 26 -2.16 -2.51 1.12
N LEU A 27 -2.85 -3.57 0.70
CA LEU A 27 -4.31 -3.53 0.49
C LEU A 27 -5.11 -3.58 1.79
N ASN A 28 -4.50 -3.92 2.93
CA ASN A 28 -5.14 -3.96 4.25
C ASN A 28 -4.30 -3.28 5.35
N GLY A 29 -3.25 -2.55 4.97
CA GLY A 29 -2.31 -1.93 5.90
C GLY A 29 -1.19 -2.87 6.36
N THR A 30 -0.41 -2.48 7.35
CA THR A 30 0.73 -3.26 7.85
C THR A 30 0.96 -3.05 9.33
N THR A 31 1.37 -4.11 10.03
CA THR A 31 1.79 -4.02 11.44
C THR A 31 3.10 -3.26 11.62
N ARG A 32 3.87 -3.07 10.54
CA ARG A 32 5.11 -2.29 10.55
C ARG A 32 4.92 -0.85 11.03
N THR A 33 3.80 -0.22 10.68
CA THR A 33 3.52 1.19 11.01
C THR A 33 3.57 1.44 12.52
N TYR A 34 3.14 0.48 13.33
CA TYR A 34 3.18 0.58 14.80
C TYR A 34 4.59 0.47 15.37
N TYR A 35 5.46 -0.30 14.72
CA TYR A 35 6.90 -0.35 15.04
C TYR A 35 7.63 0.92 14.59
N ASP A 36 7.19 1.53 13.48
CA ASP A 36 7.78 2.78 13.00
C ASP A 36 7.37 3.97 13.88
N GLY A 37 6.17 3.93 14.48
CA GLY A 37 5.81 4.89 15.53
C GLY A 37 4.33 5.23 15.64
N MET A 38 3.46 4.62 14.85
CA MET A 38 2.01 4.84 14.96
C MET A 38 1.44 4.22 16.23
N LEU A 39 0.39 4.83 16.78
CA LEU A 39 -0.40 4.31 17.89
C LEU A 39 -1.40 3.27 17.39
N ALA A 40 -1.54 2.17 18.13
CA ALA A 40 -2.46 1.09 17.77
C ALA A 40 -3.90 1.39 18.23
N GLU A 41 -4.06 2.37 19.11
CA GLU A 41 -5.31 2.82 19.69
C GLU A 41 -6.22 3.47 18.64
N ASP A 42 -5.66 4.32 17.78
CA ASP A 42 -6.40 5.05 16.75
C ASP A 42 -5.87 4.82 15.32
N GLY A 43 -4.68 4.24 15.15
CA GLY A 43 -4.04 4.06 13.84
C GLY A 43 -3.70 5.37 13.12
N ARG A 44 -3.73 6.52 13.81
CA ARG A 44 -3.59 7.85 13.19
C ARG A 44 -2.57 8.72 13.90
N SER A 45 -2.50 8.62 15.22
CA SER A 45 -1.58 9.41 16.02
C SER A 45 -0.21 8.74 16.11
N MET A 46 0.84 9.54 16.25
CA MET A 46 2.20 9.06 16.48
C MET A 46 2.49 8.97 17.97
N LYS A 47 3.27 7.96 18.37
CA LYS A 47 3.87 7.86 19.71
C LYS A 47 4.67 9.13 20.02
N SER A 48 4.59 9.61 21.26
CA SER A 48 5.27 10.85 21.66
C SER A 48 6.80 10.77 21.54
N ILE A 49 7.38 9.57 21.69
CA ILE A 49 8.82 9.32 21.59
C ILE A 49 9.04 8.14 20.65
N CYS A 50 9.42 8.42 19.40
CA CYS A 50 9.80 7.41 18.41
C CYS A 50 10.64 8.04 17.29
N LEU A 51 11.32 7.21 16.49
CA LEU A 51 12.10 7.66 15.32
C LEU A 51 11.23 8.45 14.33
N LEU A 52 9.97 8.05 14.15
CA LEU A 52 9.03 8.73 13.28
C LEU A 52 8.77 10.19 13.67
N GLN A 53 8.85 10.55 14.96
CA GLN A 53 8.79 11.95 15.38
C GLN A 53 9.99 12.76 14.87
N LEU A 54 11.19 12.17 14.83
CA LEU A 54 12.37 12.83 14.27
C LEU A 54 12.23 12.99 12.75
N CYS A 55 11.73 11.95 12.06
CA CYS A 55 11.42 12.03 10.63
C CYS A 55 10.38 13.13 10.34
N ARG A 56 9.33 13.23 11.16
CA ARG A 56 8.31 14.29 11.07
C ARG A 56 8.94 15.68 11.13
N LEU A 57 9.77 15.95 12.15
CA LEU A 57 10.46 17.22 12.29
C LEU A 57 11.36 17.51 11.08
N GLY A 58 12.10 16.49 10.62
CA GLY A 58 12.95 16.60 9.44
C GLY A 58 12.17 16.97 8.18
N VAL A 59 11.04 16.33 7.92
CA VAL A 59 10.15 16.63 6.79
C VAL A 59 9.58 18.04 6.88
N ILE A 60 9.11 18.47 8.06
CA ILE A 60 8.60 19.84 8.27
C ILE A 60 9.68 20.87 7.92
N VAL A 61 10.89 20.71 8.48
CA VAL A 61 12.00 21.64 8.22
C VAL A 61 12.42 21.59 6.76
N TYR A 62 12.52 20.41 6.17
CA TYR A 62 12.85 20.21 4.76
C TYR A 62 11.89 20.99 3.85
N ASP A 63 10.58 20.80 4.04
CA ASP A 63 9.58 21.36 3.14
C ASP A 63 9.40 22.85 3.36
N TRP A 64 9.53 23.30 4.61
CA TRP A 64 9.57 24.72 4.96
C TRP A 64 10.76 25.45 4.35
N LEU A 65 11.98 24.86 4.37
CA LEU A 65 13.16 25.48 3.76
C LEU A 65 13.00 25.67 2.25
N ASP A 66 12.22 24.80 1.59
CA ASP A 66 11.81 24.93 0.19
C ASP A 66 12.99 25.18 -0.77
N ILE A 67 14.05 24.36 -0.62
CA ILE A 67 15.30 24.48 -1.38
C ILE A 67 15.12 23.80 -2.75
N PRO A 68 15.13 24.54 -3.88
CA PRO A 68 14.72 24.00 -5.17
C PRO A 68 15.56 22.81 -5.67
N TRP A 69 16.89 22.89 -5.56
CA TRP A 69 17.76 21.80 -6.03
C TRP A 69 17.57 20.51 -5.22
N LEU A 70 17.21 20.63 -3.94
CA LEU A 70 16.97 19.50 -3.05
C LEU A 70 15.60 18.86 -3.36
N LYS A 71 14.56 19.67 -3.59
CA LYS A 71 13.24 19.20 -4.05
C LYS A 71 13.28 18.57 -5.44
N ASN A 72 14.11 19.11 -6.34
CA ASN A 72 14.34 18.51 -7.66
C ASN A 72 15.05 17.15 -7.56
N TYR A 73 15.90 16.94 -6.56
CA TYR A 73 16.54 15.65 -6.33
C TYR A 73 15.57 14.62 -5.71
N TYR A 74 14.83 15.02 -4.68
CA TYR A 74 13.83 14.15 -4.04
C TYR A 74 12.78 14.99 -3.31
N ASN A 75 11.53 14.96 -3.78
CA ASN A 75 10.41 15.67 -3.17
C ASN A 75 9.53 14.70 -2.35
N PHE A 76 9.17 15.07 -1.12
CA PHE A 76 8.28 14.28 -0.25
C PHE A 76 6.80 14.35 -0.64
N GLY A 77 6.42 15.21 -1.59
CA GLY A 77 5.06 15.30 -2.13
C GLY A 77 4.09 16.15 -1.30
N PHE A 78 4.59 16.99 -0.40
CA PHE A 78 3.76 17.83 0.48
C PHE A 78 3.47 19.24 -0.08
N ASP A 79 3.80 19.52 -1.35
CA ASP A 79 3.65 20.87 -1.92
C ASP A 79 2.21 21.43 -1.84
N HIS A 80 1.20 20.56 -1.86
CA HIS A 80 -0.21 20.93 -1.72
C HIS A 80 -0.60 21.46 -0.32
N PHE A 81 0.25 21.25 0.70
CA PHE A 81 0.10 21.87 2.02
C PHE A 81 0.74 23.27 2.12
N GLU A 82 1.43 23.73 1.07
CA GLU A 82 2.04 25.06 0.98
C GLU A 82 2.92 25.46 2.18
N MET A 83 3.69 24.52 2.75
CA MET A 83 4.46 24.74 3.98
C MET A 83 5.73 25.59 3.82
N SER A 84 6.06 26.02 2.60
CA SER A 84 7.25 26.84 2.28
C SER A 84 7.36 28.09 3.14
N TRP A 85 8.58 28.45 3.54
CA TRP A 85 8.88 29.68 4.29
C TRP A 85 8.38 30.94 3.57
N ARG A 86 8.29 30.92 2.22
CA ARG A 86 7.75 32.01 1.41
C ARG A 86 6.25 32.21 1.61
N LYS A 87 5.54 31.16 2.01
CA LYS A 87 4.09 31.12 2.22
C LYS A 87 3.72 31.36 3.68
N VAL A 88 4.33 30.61 4.60
CA VAL A 88 3.91 30.58 6.02
C VAL A 88 4.87 31.29 6.99
N GLY A 89 6.08 31.66 6.53
CA GLY A 89 7.07 32.34 7.35
C GLY A 89 7.51 31.54 8.59
N PHE A 90 8.16 32.22 9.55
CA PHE A 90 8.65 31.56 10.78
C PHE A 90 7.53 31.23 11.78
N SER A 91 6.48 32.06 11.89
CA SER A 91 5.33 31.76 12.74
C SER A 91 4.62 30.48 12.30
N GLY A 92 4.45 30.29 10.98
CA GLY A 92 3.90 29.06 10.43
C GLY A 92 4.77 27.83 10.69
N LEU A 93 6.11 27.97 10.70
CA LEU A 93 7.00 26.89 11.11
C LEU A 93 6.74 26.46 12.56
N VAL A 94 6.54 27.40 13.47
CA VAL A 94 6.20 27.09 14.87
C VAL A 94 4.87 26.33 14.93
N ASP A 95 3.85 26.77 14.20
CA ASP A 95 2.55 26.07 14.14
C ASP A 95 2.66 24.65 13.57
N LEU A 96 3.47 24.45 12.53
CA LEU A 96 3.74 23.13 11.95
C LEU A 96 4.45 22.21 12.96
N LEU A 97 5.47 22.73 13.67
CA LEU A 97 6.24 21.96 14.65
C LEU A 97 5.43 21.58 15.90
N LEU A 98 4.52 22.47 16.32
CA LEU A 98 3.57 22.21 17.40
C LEU A 98 2.43 21.27 17.00
N GLY A 99 2.27 20.98 15.70
CA GLY A 99 1.21 20.12 15.19
C GLY A 99 -0.16 20.80 15.12
N ASN A 100 -0.19 22.14 15.03
CA ASN A 100 -1.43 22.91 14.87
C ASN A 100 -1.94 22.88 13.42
N THR A 101 -1.04 22.71 12.45
CA THR A 101 -1.34 22.75 11.01
C THR A 101 -0.53 21.69 10.24
N GLY A 102 -0.82 21.52 8.95
CA GLY A 102 -0.08 20.65 8.04
C GLY A 102 -0.51 19.17 8.04
N PRO A 103 0.22 18.32 7.29
CA PRO A 103 -0.15 16.92 7.06
C PRO A 103 -0.24 16.11 8.35
N PHE A 104 0.70 16.33 9.28
CA PHE A 104 0.77 15.57 10.51
C PHE A 104 -0.33 15.91 11.52
N SER A 105 -0.87 17.14 11.46
CA SER A 105 -2.00 17.58 12.28
C SER A 105 -3.33 17.04 11.72
N SER A 106 -3.50 17.15 10.40
CA SER A 106 -4.68 16.63 9.70
C SER A 106 -4.71 15.10 9.63
N GLY A 107 -3.56 14.41 9.79
CA GLY A 107 -3.46 12.98 9.54
C GLY A 107 -3.58 12.61 8.06
N ASP A 108 -3.50 13.59 7.16
CA ASP A 108 -3.54 13.39 5.71
C ASP A 108 -2.11 13.19 5.17
N TRP A 109 -1.59 11.99 5.40
CA TRP A 109 -0.28 11.52 4.96
C TRP A 109 -0.24 9.99 5.00
N ILE A 110 0.82 9.40 4.48
CA ILE A 110 0.84 7.98 4.12
C ILE A 110 0.69 6.99 5.29
N LEU A 111 1.24 7.25 6.48
CA LEU A 111 1.26 6.24 7.54
C LEU A 111 -0.10 5.96 8.19
N PRO A 112 -0.95 6.96 8.47
CA PRO A 112 -2.34 6.73 8.87
C PRO A 112 -3.06 5.74 7.95
N ASP A 113 -2.94 5.91 6.64
CA ASP A 113 -3.57 5.04 5.64
C ASP A 113 -2.97 3.62 5.61
N LEU A 114 -1.68 3.49 5.91
CA LEU A 114 -0.99 2.21 6.00
C LEU A 114 -1.24 1.45 7.30
N THR A 115 -1.88 2.05 8.30
CA THR A 115 -2.35 1.29 9.47
C THR A 115 -3.51 0.38 9.09
N ILE A 116 -3.78 -0.63 9.92
CA ILE A 116 -4.89 -1.57 9.66
C ILE A 116 -6.23 -0.80 9.73
N GLN A 117 -6.35 0.15 10.66
CA GLN A 117 -7.52 1.01 10.85
C GLN A 117 -7.72 1.95 9.66
N GLY A 118 -6.66 2.60 9.20
CA GLY A 118 -6.71 3.48 8.03
C GLY A 118 -7.10 2.73 6.77
N SER A 119 -6.44 1.60 6.51
CA SER A 119 -6.77 0.74 5.37
C SER A 119 -8.19 0.17 5.45
N LEU A 120 -8.69 -0.17 6.64
CA LEU A 120 -10.10 -0.54 6.83
C LEU A 120 -11.04 0.60 6.44
N LYS A 121 -10.74 1.83 6.86
CA LYS A 121 -11.55 3.02 6.51
C LYS A 121 -11.56 3.23 5.00
N ILE A 122 -10.41 3.14 4.34
CA ILE A 122 -10.30 3.24 2.88
C ILE A 122 -11.11 2.13 2.21
N ASN A 123 -10.88 0.89 2.59
CA ASN A 123 -11.56 -0.25 1.98
C ASN A 123 -13.07 -0.23 2.19
N SER A 124 -13.58 0.40 3.26
CA SER A 124 -15.03 0.56 3.48
C SER A 124 -15.74 1.36 2.37
N THR A 125 -14.99 2.16 1.61
CA THR A 125 -15.51 2.94 0.48
C THR A 125 -15.12 2.34 -0.87
N LEU A 126 -14.25 1.33 -0.90
CA LEU A 126 -13.80 0.68 -2.14
C LEU A 126 -14.73 -0.47 -2.54
N LYS A 127 -14.75 -0.76 -3.85
CA LYS A 127 -15.47 -1.91 -4.43
C LYS A 127 -14.74 -2.41 -5.67
N THR A 128 -14.98 -3.67 -6.05
CA THR A 128 -14.57 -4.18 -7.36
C THR A 128 -15.58 -3.79 -8.43
N PHE A 129 -15.09 -3.58 -9.66
CA PHE A 129 -15.91 -3.25 -10.82
C PHE A 129 -15.99 -4.43 -11.78
N PRO A 130 -17.18 -4.70 -12.37
CA PRO A 130 -17.43 -5.92 -13.13
C PRO A 130 -16.64 -6.02 -14.44
N ASN A 131 -16.09 -4.91 -14.95
CA ASN A 131 -15.34 -4.86 -16.21
C ASN A 131 -13.82 -4.72 -16.01
N THR A 132 -13.34 -4.74 -14.75
CA THR A 132 -11.93 -4.57 -14.42
C THR A 132 -11.33 -5.89 -13.93
N PHE A 133 -10.16 -6.26 -14.43
CA PHE A 133 -9.41 -7.42 -13.94
C PHE A 133 -8.52 -7.02 -12.76
N TYR A 134 -8.48 -7.80 -11.70
CA TYR A 134 -7.66 -7.52 -10.51
C TYR A 134 -6.66 -8.64 -10.26
N PHE A 135 -5.39 -8.28 -10.11
CA PHE A 135 -4.31 -9.21 -9.81
C PHE A 135 -3.52 -8.72 -8.61
N SER A 136 -3.04 -9.66 -7.80
CA SER A 136 -2.07 -9.37 -6.77
C SER A 136 -0.99 -10.44 -6.65
N TYR A 137 0.22 -9.96 -6.38
CA TYR A 137 1.39 -10.77 -6.13
C TYR A 137 1.86 -10.43 -4.71
N ALA A 138 1.43 -11.25 -3.77
CA ALA A 138 1.78 -11.13 -2.36
C ALA A 138 3.16 -11.75 -2.12
N THR A 139 4.08 -10.97 -1.59
CA THR A 139 5.44 -11.42 -1.27
C THR A 139 5.51 -12.06 0.12
N LYS A 140 6.40 -13.05 0.29
CA LYS A 140 6.61 -13.73 1.57
C LYS A 140 8.08 -14.12 1.74
N ARG A 141 8.64 -13.85 2.93
CA ARG A 141 9.97 -14.28 3.38
C ARG A 141 9.97 -14.89 4.78
N THR A 142 8.89 -15.57 5.10
CA THR A 142 8.70 -16.26 6.38
C THR A 142 8.35 -17.73 6.14
N ARG A 143 8.57 -18.56 7.15
CA ARG A 143 8.17 -19.97 7.20
C ARG A 143 7.71 -20.33 8.61
N LYS A 144 6.88 -21.37 8.73
CA LYS A 144 6.49 -21.91 10.03
C LYS A 144 7.46 -23.00 10.48
N LEU A 145 7.97 -22.88 11.69
CA LEU A 145 8.84 -23.85 12.35
C LEU A 145 8.27 -24.13 13.75
N PHE A 146 7.85 -25.37 14.01
CA PHE A 146 7.20 -25.77 15.28
C PHE A 146 6.04 -24.86 15.70
N GLY A 147 5.23 -24.41 14.74
CA GLY A 147 4.09 -23.52 14.98
C GLY A 147 4.44 -22.03 15.13
N ILE A 148 5.74 -21.67 15.09
CA ILE A 148 6.22 -20.29 15.17
C ILE A 148 6.61 -19.80 13.78
N THR A 149 6.15 -18.60 13.40
CA THR A 149 6.55 -17.97 12.15
C THR A 149 7.92 -17.29 12.30
N VAL A 150 8.88 -17.65 11.44
CA VAL A 150 10.26 -17.16 11.46
C VAL A 150 10.71 -16.76 10.05
N PRO A 151 11.74 -15.89 9.89
CA PRO A 151 12.31 -15.61 8.57
C PRO A 151 12.73 -16.89 7.85
N SER A 152 12.42 -17.00 6.56
CA SER A 152 12.69 -18.21 5.78
C SER A 152 14.18 -18.37 5.43
N SER A 153 14.91 -17.27 5.33
CA SER A 153 16.35 -17.24 5.06
C SER A 153 16.98 -15.94 5.58
N VAL A 154 18.15 -16.05 6.22
CA VAL A 154 18.94 -14.88 6.64
C VAL A 154 19.58 -14.17 5.44
N LEU A 155 20.05 -14.93 4.44
CA LEU A 155 20.70 -14.39 3.24
C LEU A 155 19.70 -14.03 2.13
N GLY A 156 18.49 -14.60 2.18
CA GLY A 156 17.44 -14.36 1.18
C GLY A 156 16.64 -13.07 1.41
N VAL A 157 16.78 -12.46 2.58
CA VAL A 157 16.16 -11.18 2.94
C VAL A 157 17.22 -10.08 2.88
N HIS A 158 16.87 -8.94 2.32
CA HIS A 158 17.75 -7.78 2.29
C HIS A 158 18.14 -7.38 3.72
N PRO A 159 19.43 -7.09 4.03
CA PRO A 159 19.87 -6.79 5.40
C PRO A 159 19.05 -5.70 6.09
N MET A 160 18.66 -4.65 5.36
CA MET A 160 17.82 -3.57 5.88
C MET A 160 16.40 -4.00 6.31
N LEU A 161 15.89 -5.11 5.75
CA LEU A 161 14.54 -5.62 6.02
C LEU A 161 14.53 -6.75 7.05
N PHE A 162 15.66 -7.41 7.30
CA PHE A 162 15.70 -8.61 8.14
C PHE A 162 15.17 -8.37 9.57
N LEU A 163 15.58 -7.27 10.20
CA LEU A 163 15.07 -6.90 11.52
C LEU A 163 13.55 -6.66 11.51
N ARG A 164 13.04 -6.06 10.43
CA ARG A 164 11.59 -5.81 10.28
C ARG A 164 10.82 -7.11 10.07
N VAL A 165 11.36 -8.06 9.30
CA VAL A 165 10.75 -9.39 9.16
C VAL A 165 10.57 -10.04 10.54
N LEU A 166 11.63 -10.05 11.35
CA LEU A 166 11.59 -10.61 12.70
C LEU A 166 10.56 -9.91 13.59
N GLN A 167 10.55 -8.57 13.60
CA GLN A 167 9.59 -7.81 14.40
C GLN A 167 8.15 -8.12 13.99
N MET A 168 7.85 -8.16 12.70
CA MET A 168 6.51 -8.44 12.20
C MET A 168 6.05 -9.87 12.49
N CYS A 169 6.95 -10.86 12.44
CA CYS A 169 6.64 -12.24 12.88
C CYS A 169 6.21 -12.32 14.34
N MET A 170 6.74 -11.43 15.19
CA MET A 170 6.49 -11.40 16.63
C MET A 170 5.47 -10.33 17.03
N TRP A 171 4.75 -9.75 16.06
CA TRP A 171 3.75 -8.75 16.34
C TRP A 171 2.67 -9.30 17.26
N ARG A 172 2.32 -8.51 18.28
CA ARG A 172 1.20 -8.75 19.18
C ARG A 172 0.46 -7.45 19.37
N HIS A 173 -0.84 -7.45 19.04
CA HIS A 173 -1.66 -6.27 19.22
C HIS A 173 -1.74 -5.90 20.71
N PRO A 174 -1.56 -4.61 21.08
CA PRO A 174 -1.60 -4.21 22.48
C PRO A 174 -2.94 -4.56 23.15
N GLN A 175 -2.88 -5.24 24.30
CA GLN A 175 -4.08 -5.69 25.03
C GLN A 175 -4.98 -4.55 25.52
N ASN A 176 -4.40 -3.37 25.74
CA ASN A 176 -5.11 -2.18 26.22
C ASN A 176 -5.69 -1.32 25.08
N ALA A 177 -5.42 -1.69 23.82
CA ALA A 177 -5.96 -0.99 22.66
C ALA A 177 -7.19 -1.73 22.12
N PRO A 178 -8.20 -1.02 21.57
CA PRO A 178 -9.29 -1.66 20.85
C PRO A 178 -8.74 -2.49 19.69
N LEU A 179 -9.40 -3.60 19.37
CA LEU A 179 -9.06 -4.38 18.19
C LEU A 179 -9.26 -3.52 16.92
N PRO A 180 -8.38 -3.63 15.92
CA PRO A 180 -8.49 -2.83 14.70
C PRO A 180 -9.74 -3.18 13.88
N TYR A 181 -10.20 -4.43 13.96
CA TYR A 181 -11.45 -4.90 13.38
C TYR A 181 -11.99 -6.13 14.11
N LYS A 182 -13.27 -6.43 13.90
CA LYS A 182 -13.93 -7.60 14.50
C LYS A 182 -13.31 -8.90 13.98
N GLY A 183 -12.86 -9.76 14.89
CA GLY A 183 -12.23 -11.04 14.53
C GLY A 183 -10.74 -10.92 14.20
N TYR A 184 -10.10 -9.80 14.51
CA TYR A 184 -8.64 -9.67 14.42
C TYR A 184 -7.92 -10.75 15.22
N ARG A 185 -6.88 -11.32 14.63
CA ARG A 185 -5.97 -12.30 15.23
C ARG A 185 -4.55 -11.98 14.83
N ASP A 186 -3.62 -11.98 15.79
CA ASP A 186 -2.21 -11.74 15.52
C ASP A 186 -1.64 -12.76 14.51
N GLU A 187 -2.06 -14.03 14.62
CA GLU A 187 -1.52 -15.13 13.83
C GLU A 187 -1.73 -14.96 12.32
N ASP A 188 -2.78 -14.25 11.93
CA ASP A 188 -3.10 -13.96 10.53
C ASP A 188 -2.09 -12.96 9.92
N TRP A 189 -1.41 -12.19 10.76
CA TRP A 189 -0.49 -11.11 10.39
C TRP A 189 0.99 -11.48 10.58
N GLU A 190 1.34 -12.73 10.90
CA GLU A 190 2.74 -13.10 11.16
C GLU A 190 3.58 -13.19 9.87
N ASP A 191 3.02 -13.78 8.82
CA ASP A 191 3.71 -13.92 7.53
C ASP A 191 3.93 -12.55 6.88
N ASN A 192 5.13 -12.28 6.39
CA ASN A 192 5.49 -10.96 5.85
C ASN A 192 6.71 -11.00 4.90
N ASP A 193 6.97 -9.87 4.24
CA ASP A 193 8.10 -9.66 3.32
C ASP A 193 9.14 -8.63 3.83
N GLY A 194 9.02 -8.21 5.10
CA GLY A 194 9.86 -7.22 5.75
C GLY A 194 9.34 -5.78 5.67
N ALA A 195 8.27 -5.51 4.92
CA ALA A 195 7.55 -4.22 4.98
C ALA A 195 6.05 -4.40 5.21
N LEU A 196 5.45 -5.42 4.59
CA LEU A 196 4.02 -5.69 4.64
C LEU A 196 3.77 -7.14 5.05
N ASN A 197 2.67 -7.35 5.77
CA ASN A 197 2.18 -8.68 6.10
C ASN A 197 1.60 -9.33 4.85
N THR A 198 1.91 -10.61 4.60
CA THR A 198 1.51 -11.32 3.38
C THR A 198 0.00 -11.34 3.18
N ILE A 199 -0.78 -11.49 4.27
CA ILE A 199 -2.24 -11.41 4.22
C ILE A 199 -2.74 -10.09 3.64
N SER A 200 -2.04 -8.99 3.95
CA SER A 200 -2.42 -7.64 3.53
C SER A 200 -2.29 -7.44 2.02
N MET A 201 -1.40 -8.20 1.37
CA MET A 201 -1.08 -8.03 -0.04
C MET A 201 -1.98 -8.82 -0.99
N THR A 202 -2.81 -9.71 -0.46
CA THR A 202 -3.65 -10.63 -1.26
C THR A 202 -4.79 -9.91 -1.97
N HIS A 203 -5.67 -9.23 -1.26
CA HIS A 203 -6.78 -8.46 -1.82
C HIS A 203 -7.35 -7.59 -0.70
N PRO A 204 -8.25 -6.63 -0.97
CA PRO A 204 -8.99 -5.96 0.10
C PRO A 204 -9.85 -6.99 0.87
N ARG A 205 -9.46 -7.27 2.12
CA ARG A 205 -10.08 -8.27 3.01
C ARG A 205 -10.98 -7.65 4.07
N ILE A 206 -10.59 -6.47 4.56
CA ILE A 206 -11.26 -5.78 5.66
C ILE A 206 -11.86 -4.45 5.17
N PRO A 207 -13.04 -4.03 5.64
CA PRO A 207 -13.92 -4.73 6.58
C PRO A 207 -14.77 -5.83 5.94
N ILE A 208 -14.97 -5.77 4.62
CA ILE A 208 -15.71 -6.76 3.84
C ILE A 208 -14.76 -7.32 2.80
N GLU A 209 -14.65 -8.64 2.76
CA GLU A 209 -13.73 -9.32 1.86
C GLU A 209 -14.22 -9.20 0.42
N HIS A 210 -13.37 -8.65 -0.46
CA HIS A 210 -13.68 -8.54 -1.88
C HIS A 210 -13.65 -9.93 -2.56
N PRO A 211 -14.44 -10.14 -3.62
CA PRO A 211 -14.41 -11.37 -4.41
C PRO A 211 -12.99 -11.70 -4.86
N ASN A 212 -12.52 -12.91 -4.57
CA ASN A 212 -11.14 -13.29 -4.80
C ASN A 212 -10.98 -14.78 -5.13
N ARG A 213 -9.83 -15.12 -5.72
CA ARG A 213 -9.39 -16.48 -6.01
C ARG A 213 -7.89 -16.60 -5.81
N PHE A 214 -7.48 -17.58 -5.00
CA PHE A 214 -6.08 -17.95 -4.86
C PHE A 214 -5.61 -18.71 -6.11
N VAL A 215 -4.44 -18.34 -6.62
CA VAL A 215 -3.85 -18.89 -7.86
C VAL A 215 -2.55 -19.61 -7.52
N VAL A 216 -2.55 -20.93 -7.72
CA VAL A 216 -1.35 -21.76 -7.56
C VAL A 216 -0.65 -21.87 -8.91
N ASP A 217 -1.39 -22.30 -9.94
CA ASP A 217 -0.94 -22.34 -11.33
C ASP A 217 -1.72 -21.31 -12.16
N ASP A 218 -1.02 -20.64 -13.08
CA ASP A 218 -1.65 -19.71 -14.01
C ASP A 218 -2.67 -20.43 -14.93
N SER A 219 -2.56 -21.76 -15.09
CA SER A 219 -3.55 -22.59 -15.79
C SER A 219 -4.93 -22.59 -15.11
N ASP A 220 -5.00 -22.40 -13.79
CA ASP A 220 -6.25 -22.37 -13.01
C ASP A 220 -7.17 -21.21 -13.41
N CYS A 221 -6.61 -20.21 -14.10
CA CYS A 221 -7.25 -18.95 -14.37
C CYS A 221 -7.91 -18.86 -15.75
N ASN A 222 -8.02 -19.95 -16.52
CA ASN A 222 -8.55 -19.90 -17.88
C ASN A 222 -10.02 -20.39 -17.98
N PRO A 223 -10.99 -19.55 -18.42
CA PRO A 223 -10.86 -18.12 -18.76
C PRO A 223 -10.86 -17.21 -17.52
N LEU A 224 -10.09 -16.11 -17.60
CA LEU A 224 -10.07 -15.08 -16.56
C LEU A 224 -11.40 -14.31 -16.56
N GLN A 225 -11.93 -14.02 -15.37
CA GLN A 225 -13.17 -13.29 -15.15
C GLN A 225 -12.85 -11.92 -14.53
N PRO A 226 -13.42 -10.82 -15.04
CA PRO A 226 -13.29 -9.51 -14.42
C PRO A 226 -14.13 -9.43 -13.13
N GLY A 227 -13.88 -8.41 -12.30
CA GLY A 227 -14.61 -8.16 -11.05
C GLY A 227 -14.13 -8.94 -9.84
N ILE A 228 -13.13 -9.81 -10.00
CA ILE A 228 -12.55 -10.63 -8.93
C ILE A 228 -11.02 -10.45 -8.82
N TRP A 229 -10.49 -10.58 -7.61
CA TRP A 229 -9.05 -10.53 -7.31
C TRP A 229 -8.39 -11.89 -7.46
N TYR A 230 -7.47 -12.03 -8.41
CA TYR A 230 -6.59 -13.18 -8.53
C TYR A 230 -5.30 -12.93 -7.77
N HIS A 231 -5.06 -13.67 -6.69
CA HIS A 231 -3.89 -13.46 -5.86
C HIS A 231 -2.95 -14.66 -5.85
N LYS A 232 -1.65 -14.38 -5.93
CA LYS A 232 -0.57 -15.37 -5.90
C LYS A 232 0.43 -15.00 -4.82
N ILE A 233 0.87 -15.98 -4.04
CA ILE A 233 1.95 -15.78 -3.07
C ILE A 233 3.27 -16.18 -3.74
N ILE A 234 4.23 -15.28 -3.74
CA ILE A 234 5.57 -15.50 -4.32
C ILE A 234 6.65 -15.30 -3.25
N GLU A 235 7.71 -16.08 -3.32
CA GLU A 235 8.82 -15.94 -2.37
C GLU A 235 9.71 -14.76 -2.74
N GLY A 236 9.79 -13.77 -1.86
CA GLY A 236 10.57 -12.56 -2.07
C GLY A 236 10.39 -11.59 -0.92
N ASP A 237 11.44 -10.84 -0.58
CA ASP A 237 11.25 -9.71 0.32
C ASP A 237 10.66 -8.53 -0.47
N HIS A 238 10.24 -7.50 0.25
CA HIS A 238 9.49 -6.38 -0.31
C HIS A 238 10.14 -5.71 -1.53
N ILE A 239 11.47 -5.64 -1.57
CA ILE A 239 12.19 -4.91 -2.62
C ILE A 239 12.67 -5.81 -3.76
N LEU A 240 12.57 -7.14 -3.60
CA LEU A 240 13.14 -8.11 -4.56
C LEU A 240 12.59 -7.91 -5.97
N PHE A 241 11.27 -7.81 -6.10
CA PHE A 241 10.61 -7.65 -7.40
C PHE A 241 10.31 -6.19 -7.77
N ILE A 242 10.82 -5.22 -7.01
CA ILE A 242 10.53 -3.79 -7.23
C ILE A 242 11.81 -3.03 -7.57
N VAL A 243 12.84 -3.13 -6.72
CA VAL A 243 14.04 -2.28 -6.80
C VAL A 243 15.29 -3.09 -7.15
N ASN A 244 15.31 -4.40 -6.89
CA ASN A 244 16.52 -5.20 -6.97
C ASN A 244 16.45 -6.30 -8.04
N ARG A 245 16.38 -5.87 -9.31
CA ARG A 245 16.36 -6.77 -10.48
C ARG A 245 17.57 -7.71 -10.53
N GLU A 246 18.76 -7.21 -10.20
CA GLU A 246 19.99 -8.02 -10.20
C GLU A 246 19.90 -9.21 -9.24
N ARG A 247 19.42 -8.98 -8.01
CA ARG A 247 19.25 -10.05 -7.01
C ARG A 247 18.14 -11.01 -7.37
N ALA A 248 17.05 -10.51 -7.97
CA ALA A 248 15.93 -11.35 -8.39
C ALA A 248 16.23 -12.15 -9.68
N GLY A 249 17.14 -11.66 -10.51
CA GLY A 249 17.57 -12.29 -11.75
C GLY A 249 16.39 -12.63 -12.66
N VAL A 250 16.43 -13.84 -13.22
CA VAL A 250 15.41 -14.34 -14.18
C VAL A 250 14.00 -14.34 -13.59
N GLN A 251 13.84 -14.49 -12.27
CA GLN A 251 12.51 -14.49 -11.65
C GLN A 251 11.81 -13.13 -11.76
N PHE A 252 12.58 -12.03 -11.75
CA PHE A 252 12.05 -10.69 -12.00
C PHE A 252 11.45 -10.61 -13.41
N ASP A 253 12.26 -10.99 -14.40
CA ASP A 253 11.87 -10.89 -15.81
C ASP A 253 10.64 -11.75 -16.09
N LEU A 254 10.63 -13.00 -15.62
CA LEU A 254 9.48 -13.90 -15.76
C LEU A 254 8.20 -13.36 -15.11
N LEU A 255 8.31 -12.71 -13.94
CA LEU A 255 7.16 -12.12 -13.26
C LEU A 255 6.57 -10.97 -14.09
N TYR A 256 7.40 -10.02 -14.52
CA TYR A 256 6.94 -8.86 -15.28
C TYR A 256 6.45 -9.26 -16.67
N ASP A 257 7.12 -10.17 -17.36
CA ASP A 257 6.66 -10.70 -18.64
C ASP A 257 5.28 -11.35 -18.50
N GLY A 258 5.08 -12.15 -17.45
CA GLY A 258 3.79 -12.77 -17.14
C GLY A 258 2.69 -11.76 -16.78
N ILE A 259 3.03 -10.65 -16.11
CA ILE A 259 2.09 -9.54 -15.85
C ILE A 259 1.71 -8.86 -17.18
N PHE A 260 2.69 -8.51 -18.00
CA PHE A 260 2.44 -7.81 -19.27
C PHE A 260 1.70 -8.68 -20.27
N GLU A 261 2.00 -9.98 -20.37
CA GLU A 261 1.25 -10.90 -21.22
C GLU A 261 -0.22 -10.99 -20.82
N ARG A 262 -0.53 -11.07 -19.52
CA ARG A 262 -1.91 -11.04 -19.03
C ARG A 262 -2.60 -9.74 -19.43
N CYS A 263 -1.98 -8.59 -19.17
CA CYS A 263 -2.54 -7.30 -19.56
C CYS A 263 -2.80 -7.21 -21.07
N ARG A 264 -1.88 -7.71 -21.91
CA ARG A 264 -2.04 -7.72 -23.39
C ARG A 264 -3.16 -8.63 -23.86
N LYS A 265 -3.29 -9.85 -23.31
CA LYS A 265 -4.36 -10.79 -23.67
C LYS A 265 -5.75 -10.23 -23.41
N HIS A 266 -5.88 -9.28 -22.47
CA HIS A 266 -7.14 -8.66 -22.09
C HIS A 266 -7.33 -7.24 -22.64
N ALA A 267 -6.35 -6.70 -23.38
CA ALA A 267 -6.42 -5.36 -24.00
C ALA A 267 -7.65 -5.18 -24.91
N PHE A 268 -8.13 -6.27 -25.52
CA PHE A 268 -9.32 -6.26 -26.37
C PHE A 268 -10.55 -6.59 -25.53
N ARG A 269 -11.24 -5.55 -25.05
CA ARG A 269 -12.59 -5.72 -24.51
C ARG A 269 -13.48 -6.31 -25.61
N LYS A 270 -14.29 -7.32 -25.26
CA LYS A 270 -15.34 -7.83 -26.15
C LYS A 270 -16.43 -6.79 -26.44
N SER A 271 -16.52 -5.74 -25.63
CA SER A 271 -17.44 -4.62 -25.79
C SER A 271 -16.65 -3.32 -25.96
N PRO A 272 -16.90 -2.53 -27.01
CA PRO A 272 -16.24 -1.23 -27.16
C PRO A 272 -16.58 -0.34 -25.95
N PRO A 273 -15.63 0.49 -25.46
CA PRO A 273 -15.99 1.55 -24.53
C PRO A 273 -17.07 2.42 -25.19
N THR A 274 -18.13 2.72 -24.45
CA THR A 274 -19.17 3.63 -24.91
C THR A 274 -18.52 5.01 -25.04
N MET A 275 -18.14 5.37 -26.26
CA MET A 275 -17.66 6.71 -26.57
C MET A 275 -18.82 7.67 -26.26
N PRO A 276 -18.60 8.78 -25.54
CA PRO A 276 -19.62 9.80 -25.40
C PRO A 276 -19.99 10.27 -26.80
N ASN A 277 -21.29 10.27 -27.10
CA ASN A 277 -21.82 10.82 -28.34
C ASN A 277 -21.15 12.17 -28.60
N GLU A 278 -20.44 12.28 -29.72
CA GLU A 278 -20.16 13.59 -30.30
C GLU A 278 -21.52 14.25 -30.50
N ALA A 279 -21.81 15.24 -29.66
CA ALA A 279 -22.95 16.11 -29.85
C ALA A 279 -22.75 16.79 -31.21
N SER A 280 -23.53 16.32 -32.18
CA SER A 280 -23.67 16.95 -33.48
C SER A 280 -24.33 18.31 -33.25
N HIS A 281 -23.54 19.37 -33.39
CA HIS A 281 -24.02 20.72 -33.63
C HIS A 281 -23.82 21.06 -35.10
#